data_AF-A0A7R9QSJ7-F1
#
_entry.id   AF-A0A7R9QSJ7-F1
#
_cell.length_a   1.000
_cell.length_b   1.000
_cell.length_c   1.000
_cell.angle_alpha   90.00
_cell.angle_beta   90.00
_cell.angle_gamma   90.00
#
_symmetry.space_group_name_H-M   'P 1'
#
loop_
_entity.id
_entity.type
_entity.pdbx_description
1 polymer ?
#
loop_
_entity_poly.entity_id
_entity_poly.type
_entity_poly.pdbx_seq_one_letter_code
_entity_poly.pdbx_strand_id
1 'polypeptide(L)'
;MESLESTYRVILDKISIDASNKGLVDVRDRLKKIFSYNVGHGKGIRALFAVKTAILLAKHKGIETTKEDIELTQILGASVEIMHAFSLIYDDIMDQSSTRRGRPCWYKQDDVGLKALNDGIILKNECFHTLKLFFGHKKSYLNIMETFHEMMRYTTYGQHMDMASNPNNSGPRFDLFTKSRYETIVKYKTSYYTFVLPVRLGIKHGTHLPL
;
A
#
# COMPACT_ATOMS: atom_id res chain seq x y z
N MET A 1 -17.31 -1.90 -0.22
CA MET A 1 -16.53 -1.14 -1.20
C MET A 1 -16.83 0.35 -1.11
N GLU A 2 -18.10 0.76 -1.00
CA GLU A 2 -18.47 2.17 -0.71
C GLU A 2 -17.74 2.77 0.50
N SER A 3 -17.48 1.98 1.56
CA SER A 3 -16.75 2.48 2.73
C SER A 3 -15.30 2.89 2.42
N LEU A 4 -14.57 2.15 1.57
CA LEU A 4 -13.16 2.45 1.27
C LEU A 4 -12.99 3.70 0.42
N GLU A 5 -13.92 3.96 -0.51
CA GLU A 5 -13.90 5.18 -1.30
C GLU A 5 -14.04 6.42 -0.41
N SER A 6 -14.96 6.38 0.56
CA SER A 6 -15.08 7.45 1.56
C SER A 6 -13.82 7.59 2.41
N THR A 7 -13.19 6.48 2.82
CA THR A 7 -11.93 6.49 3.56
C THR A 7 -10.80 7.14 2.74
N TYR A 8 -10.71 6.85 1.45
CA TYR A 8 -9.71 7.46 0.58
C TYR A 8 -9.87 8.97 0.46
N ARG A 9 -11.11 9.48 0.40
CA ARG A 9 -11.37 10.92 0.43
C ARG A 9 -10.93 11.54 1.75
N VAL A 10 -11.28 10.91 2.88
CA VAL A 10 -10.83 11.34 4.22
C VAL A 10 -9.32 11.40 4.32
N ILE A 11 -8.61 10.37 3.83
CA ILE A 11 -7.15 10.35 3.81
C ILE A 11 -6.63 11.51 2.95
N LEU A 12 -7.10 11.63 1.70
CA LEU A 12 -6.63 12.65 0.76
C LEU A 12 -6.83 14.07 1.29
N ASP A 13 -7.97 14.33 1.95
CA ASP A 13 -8.26 15.61 2.58
C ASP A 13 -7.28 15.89 3.75
N LYS A 14 -6.94 14.87 4.54
CA LYS A 14 -6.04 15.02 5.70
C LYS A 14 -4.56 15.14 5.35
N ILE A 15 -4.11 14.46 4.29
CA ILE A 15 -2.75 14.60 3.76
C ILE A 15 -2.63 15.78 2.78
N SER A 16 -3.73 16.49 2.52
CA SER A 16 -3.70 17.58 1.56
C SER A 16 -2.71 18.66 2.00
N ILE A 17 -1.89 19.11 1.05
CA ILE A 17 -0.91 20.17 1.28
C ILE A 17 -1.66 21.49 1.50
N ASP A 18 -1.32 22.20 2.57
CA ASP A 18 -1.95 23.46 2.98
C ASP A 18 -2.19 24.39 1.78
N ALA A 19 -3.47 24.73 1.58
CA ALA A 19 -3.96 25.63 0.53
C ALA A 19 -3.23 26.97 0.50
N SER A 20 -2.83 27.48 1.67
CA SER A 20 -2.17 28.77 1.83
C SER A 20 -0.74 28.79 1.28
N ASN A 21 -0.07 27.63 1.22
CA ASN A 21 1.28 27.50 0.72
C ASN A 21 1.28 27.45 -0.82
N LYS A 22 1.37 28.64 -1.44
CA LYS A 22 1.39 28.81 -2.89
C LYS A 22 2.61 28.16 -3.58
N GLY A 23 3.69 27.90 -2.86
CA GLY A 23 4.89 27.27 -3.41
C GLY A 23 4.76 25.77 -3.72
N LEU A 24 3.68 25.13 -3.26
CA LEU A 24 3.48 23.67 -3.39
C LEU A 24 2.23 23.30 -4.20
N VAL A 25 1.66 24.23 -4.97
CA VAL A 25 0.45 23.99 -5.78
C VAL A 25 0.66 22.81 -6.74
N ASP A 26 1.79 22.77 -7.44
CA ASP A 26 2.13 21.69 -8.38
C ASP A 26 2.16 20.31 -7.70
N VAL A 27 2.71 20.25 -6.49
CA VAL A 27 2.77 18.99 -5.71
C VAL A 27 1.37 18.57 -5.28
N ARG A 28 0.52 19.52 -4.87
CA ARG A 28 -0.87 19.24 -4.47
C ARG A 28 -1.68 18.67 -5.62
N ASP A 29 -1.60 19.30 -6.78
CA ASP A 29 -2.33 18.85 -7.97
C ASP A 29 -1.79 17.51 -8.48
N ARG A 30 -0.46 17.33 -8.41
CA ARG A 30 0.18 16.06 -8.73
C ARG A 30 -0.28 14.94 -7.79
N LEU A 31 -0.29 15.16 -6.47
CA LEU A 31 -0.74 14.18 -5.48
C LEU A 31 -2.19 13.73 -5.73
N LYS A 32 -3.10 14.69 -5.96
CA LYS A 32 -4.50 14.38 -6.30
C LYS A 32 -4.60 13.52 -7.57
N LYS A 33 -3.82 13.84 -8.61
CA LYS A 33 -3.79 13.07 -9.86
C LYS A 33 -3.24 11.66 -9.64
N ILE A 34 -2.12 11.50 -8.94
CA ILE A 34 -1.54 10.19 -8.64
C ILE A 34 -2.53 9.33 -7.86
N PHE A 35 -3.13 9.90 -6.80
CA PHE A 35 -4.04 9.19 -5.91
C PHE A 35 -5.29 8.73 -6.67
N SER A 36 -5.96 9.66 -7.35
CA SER A 36 -7.17 9.35 -8.13
C SER A 36 -6.94 8.36 -9.26
N TYR A 37 -5.75 8.32 -9.86
CA TYR A 37 -5.45 7.36 -10.92
C TYR A 37 -5.07 5.97 -10.37
N ASN A 38 -4.25 5.89 -9.33
CA ASN A 38 -3.60 4.63 -8.92
C ASN A 38 -4.25 3.94 -7.72
N VAL A 39 -4.94 4.66 -6.85
CA VAL A 39 -5.51 4.14 -5.59
C VAL A 39 -7.00 3.82 -5.76
N GLY A 40 -7.48 2.75 -5.12
CA GLY A 40 -8.92 2.43 -5.03
C GLY A 40 -9.55 1.70 -6.23
N HIS A 41 -8.86 1.55 -7.36
CA HIS A 41 -9.39 0.86 -8.56
C HIS A 41 -9.24 -0.67 -8.55
N GLY A 42 -8.78 -1.24 -7.44
CA GLY A 42 -8.60 -2.69 -7.27
C GLY A 42 -9.76 -3.34 -6.52
N LYS A 43 -9.63 -4.64 -6.22
CA LYS A 43 -10.63 -5.39 -5.44
C LYS A 43 -10.68 -5.01 -3.94
N GLY A 44 -9.72 -4.20 -3.46
CA GLY A 44 -9.62 -3.80 -2.04
C GLY A 44 -9.41 -4.96 -1.07
N ILE A 45 -8.89 -6.11 -1.54
CA ILE A 45 -8.79 -7.34 -0.76
C ILE A 45 -7.84 -7.18 0.44
N ARG A 46 -6.74 -6.41 0.29
CA ARG A 46 -5.77 -6.25 1.39
C ARG A 46 -6.38 -5.40 2.50
N ALA A 47 -7.05 -4.32 2.13
CA ALA A 47 -7.83 -3.52 3.07
C ALA A 47 -8.90 -4.37 3.77
N LEU A 48 -9.61 -5.21 3.02
CA LEU A 48 -10.64 -6.09 3.57
C LEU A 48 -10.07 -7.07 4.59
N PHE A 49 -8.89 -7.66 4.34
CA PHE A 49 -8.25 -8.54 5.32
C PHE A 49 -7.94 -7.81 6.62
N ALA A 50 -7.36 -6.61 6.56
CA ALA A 50 -7.07 -5.84 7.77
C ALA A 50 -8.34 -5.54 8.59
N VAL A 51 -9.40 -5.08 7.90
CA VAL A 51 -10.69 -4.76 8.51
C VAL A 51 -11.36 -5.99 9.13
N LYS A 52 -11.47 -7.07 8.36
CA LYS A 52 -12.11 -8.31 8.84
C LYS A 52 -11.35 -8.93 9.99
N THR A 53 -10.02 -8.95 9.94
CA THR A 53 -9.21 -9.49 11.04
C THR A 53 -9.43 -8.72 12.34
N ALA A 54 -9.42 -7.39 12.32
CA ALA A 54 -9.63 -6.60 13.55
C ALA A 54 -11.02 -6.83 14.15
N ILE A 55 -12.07 -6.76 13.32
CA ILE A 55 -13.47 -6.94 13.77
C ILE A 55 -13.69 -8.35 14.32
N LEU A 56 -13.20 -9.39 13.62
CA LEU A 56 -13.36 -10.77 14.07
C LEU A 56 -12.61 -11.03 15.38
N LEU A 57 -11.41 -10.46 15.54
CA LEU A 57 -10.63 -10.60 16.77
C LEU A 57 -11.30 -9.88 17.94
N ALA A 58 -11.79 -8.66 17.75
CA ALA A 58 -12.52 -7.91 18.77
C ALA A 58 -13.76 -8.69 19.22
N LYS A 59 -14.56 -9.18 18.27
CA LYS A 59 -15.73 -10.03 18.55
C LYS A 59 -15.37 -11.29 19.33
N HIS A 60 -14.30 -11.98 18.93
CA HIS A 60 -13.85 -13.19 19.63
C HIS A 60 -13.43 -12.91 21.08
N LYS A 61 -12.89 -11.72 21.35
CA LYS A 61 -12.52 -11.28 22.70
C LYS A 61 -13.66 -10.66 23.50
N GLY A 62 -14.87 -10.57 22.93
CA GLY A 62 -16.01 -9.90 23.57
C GLY A 62 -15.85 -8.38 23.68
N ILE A 63 -14.99 -7.76 22.86
CA ILE A 63 -14.78 -6.32 22.83
C ILE A 63 -15.78 -5.71 21.84
N GLU A 64 -16.56 -4.73 22.31
CA GLU A 64 -17.43 -3.94 21.45
C GLU A 64 -16.61 -2.97 20.62
N THR A 65 -16.78 -2.99 19.30
CA THR A 65 -16.06 -2.08 18.39
C THR A 65 -16.84 -0.80 18.21
N THR A 66 -16.24 0.35 18.55
CA THR A 66 -16.84 1.65 18.29
C THR A 66 -16.80 2.01 16.81
N LYS A 67 -17.54 3.05 16.43
CA LYS A 67 -17.45 3.62 15.07
C LYS A 67 -16.03 4.11 14.76
N GLU A 68 -15.35 4.74 15.72
CA GLU A 68 -13.97 5.20 15.55
C GLU A 68 -13.02 4.03 15.28
N ASP A 69 -13.17 2.91 15.99
CA ASP A 69 -12.32 1.72 15.78
C ASP A 69 -12.47 1.16 14.37
N ILE A 70 -13.70 1.13 13.86
CA ILE A 70 -13.99 0.69 12.50
C ILE A 70 -13.35 1.65 11.48
N GLU A 71 -13.49 2.96 11.67
CA GLU A 71 -12.91 3.99 10.80
C GLU A 71 -11.38 3.91 10.79
N LEU A 72 -10.74 3.78 11.95
CA LEU A 72 -9.29 3.60 12.06
C LEU A 72 -8.82 2.34 11.36
N THR A 73 -9.54 1.22 11.52
CA THR A 73 -9.19 -0.01 10.83
C THR A 73 -9.33 0.13 9.32
N GLN A 74 -10.33 0.87 8.83
CA GLN A 74 -10.48 1.17 7.41
C GLN A 74 -9.32 2.03 6.90
N ILE A 75 -8.89 3.05 7.66
CA ILE A 75 -7.72 3.88 7.32
C ILE A 75 -6.46 3.03 7.25
N LEU A 76 -6.30 2.09 8.19
CA LEU A 76 -5.17 1.17 8.20
C LEU A 76 -5.17 0.27 6.95
N GLY A 77 -6.32 -0.30 6.60
CA GLY A 77 -6.50 -1.08 5.38
C GLY A 77 -6.27 -0.26 4.10
N ALA A 78 -6.80 0.96 4.04
CA ALA A 78 -6.58 1.89 2.94
C ALA A 78 -5.10 2.24 2.77
N SER A 79 -4.35 2.39 3.86
CA SER A 79 -2.90 2.61 3.84
C SER A 79 -2.15 1.43 3.20
N VAL A 80 -2.61 0.19 3.40
CA VAL A 80 -2.05 -0.98 2.69
C VAL A 80 -2.29 -0.88 1.18
N GLU A 81 -3.46 -0.39 0.75
CA GLU A 81 -3.77 -0.22 -0.68
C GLU A 81 -3.00 0.95 -1.32
N ILE A 82 -2.70 2.02 -0.57
CA ILE A 82 -1.81 3.10 -1.02
C ILE A 82 -0.39 2.56 -1.21
N MET A 83 0.12 1.77 -0.27
CA MET A 83 1.43 1.13 -0.39
C MET A 83 1.46 0.14 -1.58
N HIS A 84 0.37 -0.59 -1.81
CA HIS A 84 0.22 -1.44 -2.99
C HIS A 84 0.26 -0.64 -4.30
N ALA A 85 -0.40 0.52 -4.35
CA ALA A 85 -0.36 1.40 -5.51
C ALA A 85 1.07 1.92 -5.80
N PHE A 86 1.82 2.30 -4.75
CA PHE A 86 3.25 2.61 -4.88
C PHE A 86 4.02 1.45 -5.52
N SER A 87 3.86 0.23 -5.00
CA SER A 87 4.56 -0.95 -5.53
C SER A 87 4.21 -1.23 -6.99
N LEU A 88 2.94 -1.06 -7.39
CA LEU A 88 2.51 -1.26 -8.77
C LEU A 88 3.10 -0.23 -9.73
N ILE A 89 3.22 1.04 -9.35
CA ILE A 89 3.87 2.06 -10.20
C ILE A 89 5.30 1.64 -10.51
N TYR A 90 6.03 1.17 -9.50
CA TYR A 90 7.41 0.70 -9.66
C TYR A 90 7.50 -0.60 -10.47
N ASP A 91 6.67 -1.60 -10.15
CA ASP A 91 6.58 -2.89 -10.86
C ASP A 91 6.27 -2.67 -12.34
N ASP A 92 5.30 -1.82 -12.67
CA ASP A 92 4.93 -1.51 -14.04
C ASP A 92 6.09 -0.90 -14.84
N ILE A 93 6.95 -0.09 -14.20
CA ILE A 93 8.15 0.50 -14.83
C ILE A 93 9.24 -0.57 -15.04
N MET A 94 9.53 -1.35 -13.99
CA MET A 94 10.58 -2.39 -14.03
C MET A 94 10.26 -3.46 -15.08
N ASP A 95 8.99 -3.86 -15.16
CA ASP A 95 8.50 -4.88 -16.09
C ASP A 95 8.15 -4.31 -17.47
N GLN A 96 8.29 -3.00 -17.67
CA GLN A 96 7.89 -2.28 -18.89
C GLN A 96 6.43 -2.56 -19.30
N SER A 97 5.55 -2.74 -18.32
CA SER A 97 4.14 -3.06 -18.52
C SER A 97 3.42 -1.96 -19.30
N SER A 98 2.46 -2.34 -20.15
CA SER A 98 1.67 -1.40 -20.96
C SER A 98 0.39 -0.96 -20.26
N THR A 99 -0.31 -1.88 -19.59
CA THR A 99 -1.62 -1.64 -18.98
C THR A 99 -1.73 -2.19 -17.57
N ARG A 100 -2.52 -1.50 -16.74
CA ARG A 100 -2.87 -1.87 -15.38
C ARG A 100 -4.34 -1.52 -15.12
N ARG A 101 -5.12 -2.51 -14.67
CA ARG A 101 -6.57 -2.35 -14.37
C ARG A 101 -7.34 -1.75 -15.55
N GLY A 102 -7.08 -2.25 -16.77
CA GLY A 102 -7.76 -1.83 -17.99
C GLY A 102 -7.38 -0.44 -18.53
N ARG A 103 -6.37 0.23 -17.94
CA ARG A 103 -5.90 1.55 -18.37
C ARG A 103 -4.38 1.52 -18.59
N PRO A 104 -3.78 2.48 -19.33
CA PRO A 104 -2.32 2.56 -19.44
C PRO A 104 -1.65 2.65 -18.07
N CYS A 105 -0.49 1.99 -17.91
CA CYS A 105 0.32 2.11 -16.69
C CYS A 105 0.65 3.59 -16.41
N TRP A 106 0.82 3.97 -15.14
CA TRP A 106 0.99 5.38 -14.77
C TRP A 106 2.15 6.07 -15.52
N TYR A 107 3.29 5.38 -15.65
CA TYR A 107 4.46 5.88 -16.37
C TYR A 107 4.27 6.01 -17.89
N LYS A 108 3.20 5.43 -18.45
CA LYS A 108 2.83 5.54 -19.87
C LYS A 108 1.89 6.71 -20.16
N GLN A 109 1.42 7.45 -19.15
CA GLN A 109 0.65 8.67 -19.37
C GLN A 109 1.55 9.75 -19.99
N ASP A 110 1.00 10.51 -20.95
CA ASP A 110 1.74 11.47 -21.79
C ASP A 110 2.54 12.50 -20.96
N ASP A 111 1.99 12.97 -19.83
CA ASP A 111 2.63 13.96 -18.96
C ASP A 111 3.44 13.35 -17.80
N VAL A 112 3.64 12.03 -17.77
CA VAL A 112 4.25 11.33 -16.63
C VAL A 112 5.64 10.79 -16.96
N GLY A 113 5.75 9.79 -17.84
CA GLY A 113 7.05 9.13 -18.10
C GLY A 113 7.76 8.67 -16.82
N LEU A 114 9.08 8.84 -16.75
CA LEU A 114 9.88 8.45 -15.58
C LEU A 114 9.66 9.30 -14.32
N LYS A 115 8.90 10.40 -14.40
CA LYS A 115 8.44 11.14 -13.19
C LYS A 115 7.60 10.25 -12.27
N ALA A 116 7.02 9.17 -12.82
CA ALA A 116 6.34 8.11 -12.08
C ALA A 116 7.18 7.53 -10.92
N LEU A 117 8.51 7.51 -11.03
CA LEU A 117 9.38 7.06 -9.94
C LEU A 117 9.20 7.97 -8.71
N ASN A 118 9.29 9.29 -8.90
CA ASN A 118 9.07 10.24 -7.82
C ASN A 118 7.61 10.20 -7.32
N ASP A 119 6.65 10.05 -8.22
CA ASP A 119 5.23 9.94 -7.86
C ASP A 119 4.94 8.72 -6.95
N GLY A 120 5.60 7.59 -7.21
CA GLY A 120 5.53 6.44 -6.33
C GLY A 120 6.13 6.73 -4.95
N ILE A 121 7.28 7.42 -4.88
CA ILE A 121 7.88 7.84 -3.61
C ILE A 121 6.94 8.76 -2.84
N ILE A 122 6.27 9.69 -3.53
CA ILE A 122 5.23 10.54 -2.92
C ILE A 122 4.15 9.66 -2.28
N LEU A 123 3.55 8.70 -3.01
CA LEU A 123 2.53 7.80 -2.42
C LEU A 123 3.05 7.03 -1.20
N LYS A 124 4.28 6.52 -1.26
CA LYS A 124 4.91 5.82 -0.13
C LYS A 124 5.03 6.73 1.09
N ASN A 125 5.51 7.96 0.90
CA ASN A 125 5.66 8.93 1.98
C ASN A 125 4.31 9.36 2.54
N GLU A 126 3.31 9.60 1.69
CA GLU A 126 1.96 9.94 2.12
C GLU A 126 1.26 8.80 2.86
N CYS A 127 1.57 7.54 2.53
CA CYS A 127 1.13 6.40 3.33
C CYS A 127 1.67 6.49 4.77
N PHE A 128 2.98 6.74 4.95
CA PHE A 128 3.55 6.86 6.29
C PHE A 128 3.10 8.14 7.02
N HIS A 129 2.89 9.24 6.28
CA HIS A 129 2.31 10.45 6.83
C HIS A 129 0.87 10.20 7.34
N THR A 130 0.04 9.50 6.56
CA THR A 130 -1.29 9.04 6.96
C THR A 130 -1.22 8.24 8.26
N LEU A 131 -0.32 7.24 8.34
CA LEU A 131 -0.16 6.45 9.56
C LEU A 131 0.21 7.31 10.77
N LYS A 132 1.10 8.30 10.60
CA LYS A 132 1.45 9.25 11.65
C LYS A 132 0.27 10.10 12.10
N LEU A 133 -0.52 10.62 11.16
CA LEU A 133 -1.68 11.48 11.47
C LEU A 133 -2.72 10.75 12.31
N PHE A 134 -3.08 9.52 11.94
CA PHE A 134 -4.19 8.80 12.58
C PHE A 134 -3.75 7.91 13.76
N PHE A 135 -2.52 7.42 13.75
CA PHE A 135 -2.03 6.49 14.78
C PHE A 135 -0.92 7.07 15.64
N GLY A 136 -0.30 8.19 15.30
CA GLY A 136 0.92 8.69 15.97
C GLY A 136 0.81 8.89 17.48
N HIS A 137 -0.39 9.11 18.00
CA HIS A 137 -0.69 9.25 19.44
C HIS A 137 -1.10 7.92 20.11
N LYS A 138 -1.28 6.83 19.34
CA LYS A 138 -1.71 5.52 19.82
C LYS A 138 -0.50 4.64 20.12
N LYS A 139 -0.60 3.84 21.19
CA LYS A 139 0.46 2.89 21.60
C LYS A 139 0.85 1.89 20.50
N SER A 140 -0.05 1.62 19.56
CA SER A 140 0.14 0.71 18.44
C SER A 140 0.99 1.29 17.30
N TYR A 141 1.27 2.61 17.29
CA TYR A 141 1.92 3.30 16.17
C TYR A 141 3.25 2.69 15.74
N LEU A 142 4.19 2.54 16.68
CA LEU A 142 5.53 2.01 16.39
C LEU A 142 5.43 0.60 15.78
N ASN A 143 4.59 -0.24 16.40
CA ASN A 143 4.31 -1.59 15.94
C ASN A 143 3.71 -1.64 14.52
N ILE A 144 2.84 -0.69 14.17
CA ILE A 144 2.27 -0.56 12.83
C ILE A 144 3.38 -0.19 11.83
N MET A 145 4.16 0.85 12.15
CA MET A 145 5.27 1.34 11.31
C MET A 145 6.29 0.24 11.03
N GLU A 146 6.77 -0.45 12.06
CA GLU A 146 7.71 -1.56 11.95
C GLU A 146 7.16 -2.68 11.06
N THR A 147 5.86 -3.00 11.20
CA THR A 147 5.23 -4.04 10.38
C THR A 147 5.20 -3.62 8.91
N PHE A 148 4.85 -2.37 8.59
CA PHE A 148 4.92 -1.87 7.20
C PHE A 148 6.34 -1.95 6.64
N HIS A 149 7.33 -1.44 7.38
CA HIS A 149 8.73 -1.45 6.93
C HIS A 149 9.27 -2.87 6.72
N GLU A 150 8.98 -3.80 7.63
CA GLU A 150 9.39 -5.20 7.53
C GLU A 150 8.79 -5.85 6.27
N MET A 151 7.49 -5.70 6.04
CA MET A 151 6.81 -6.33 4.90
C MET A 151 7.26 -5.71 3.57
N MET A 152 7.55 -4.40 3.55
CA MET A 152 8.12 -3.75 2.37
C MET A 152 9.55 -4.21 2.09
N ARG A 153 10.37 -4.42 3.12
CA ARG A 153 11.71 -5.01 2.98
C ARG A 153 11.62 -6.40 2.33
N TYR A 154 10.74 -7.27 2.81
CA TYR A 154 10.50 -8.59 2.20
C TYR A 154 10.04 -8.48 0.75
N THR A 155 9.14 -7.55 0.45
CA THR A 155 8.66 -7.31 -0.93
C THR A 155 9.82 -6.92 -1.85
N THR A 156 10.72 -6.04 -1.41
CA THR A 156 11.89 -5.64 -2.21
C THR A 156 12.88 -6.79 -2.44
N TYR A 157 13.00 -7.73 -1.49
CA TYR A 157 13.81 -8.94 -1.69
C TYR A 157 13.23 -9.84 -2.76
N GLY A 158 11.92 -10.08 -2.70
CA GLY A 158 11.22 -10.85 -3.73
C GLY A 158 11.30 -10.19 -5.10
N GLN A 159 11.12 -8.86 -5.17
CA GLN A 159 11.24 -8.09 -6.41
C GLN A 159 12.65 -8.19 -7.01
N HIS A 160 13.69 -8.06 -6.18
CA HIS A 160 15.07 -8.21 -6.65
C HIS A 160 15.31 -9.62 -7.22
N MET A 161 14.81 -10.65 -6.52
CA MET A 161 14.94 -12.03 -6.98
C MET A 161 14.23 -12.29 -8.31
N ASP A 162 13.04 -11.70 -8.48
CA ASP A 162 12.24 -11.75 -9.70
C ASP A 162 12.98 -11.12 -10.90
N MET A 163 13.48 -9.90 -10.73
CA MET A 163 14.26 -9.20 -11.76
C MET A 163 15.58 -9.91 -12.08
N ALA A 164 16.25 -10.49 -11.09
CA ALA A 164 17.48 -11.27 -11.32
C ALA A 164 17.22 -12.54 -12.15
N SER A 165 16.00 -13.08 -12.11
CA SER A 165 15.57 -14.21 -12.94
C SER A 165 15.25 -13.80 -14.39
N ASN A 166 14.95 -12.52 -14.65
CA ASN A 166 14.69 -12.02 -16.00
C ASN A 166 15.35 -10.65 -16.27
N PRO A 167 16.69 -10.58 -16.42
CA PRO A 167 17.37 -9.31 -16.66
C PRO A 167 17.08 -8.72 -18.04
N ASN A 168 16.83 -7.41 -18.09
CA ASN A 168 16.45 -6.68 -19.31
C ASN A 168 17.44 -6.83 -20.49
N ASN A 169 18.73 -7.02 -20.22
CA ASN A 169 19.79 -6.97 -21.24
C ASN A 169 20.33 -8.34 -21.69
N SER A 170 19.92 -9.43 -21.03
CA SER A 170 20.48 -10.76 -21.28
C SER A 170 19.44 -11.87 -21.48
N GLY A 171 18.15 -11.52 -21.44
CA GLY A 171 17.05 -12.48 -21.50
C GLY A 171 16.91 -13.34 -20.24
N PRO A 172 15.91 -14.24 -20.19
CA PRO A 172 15.60 -15.03 -19.01
C PRO A 172 16.75 -15.96 -18.58
N ARG A 173 17.01 -15.99 -17.27
CA ARG A 173 17.98 -16.90 -16.63
C ARG A 173 17.31 -18.24 -16.32
N PHE A 174 17.16 -19.10 -17.33
CA PHE A 174 16.45 -20.39 -17.19
C PHE A 174 17.09 -21.33 -16.16
N ASP A 175 18.40 -21.20 -15.88
CA ASP A 175 19.09 -21.91 -14.79
C ASP A 175 18.46 -21.64 -13.42
N LEU A 176 17.85 -20.46 -13.24
CA LEU A 176 17.18 -20.07 -12.01
C LEU A 176 15.71 -20.50 -11.96
N PHE A 177 15.14 -21.08 -13.03
CA PHE A 177 13.72 -21.40 -13.11
C PHE A 177 13.40 -22.73 -12.39
N THR A 178 13.74 -22.77 -11.10
CA THR A 178 13.46 -23.90 -10.22
C THR A 178 12.22 -23.64 -9.38
N LYS A 179 11.55 -24.72 -8.95
CA LYS A 179 10.42 -24.64 -8.03
C LYS A 179 10.77 -23.86 -6.75
N SER A 180 11.93 -24.13 -6.17
CA SER A 180 12.40 -23.45 -4.94
C SER A 180 12.60 -21.94 -5.15
N ARG A 181 13.15 -21.54 -6.31
CA ARG A 181 13.29 -20.12 -6.66
C ARG A 181 11.93 -19.45 -6.79
N TYR A 182 11.02 -20.07 -7.54
CA TYR A 182 9.65 -19.57 -7.71
C TYR A 182 8.93 -19.41 -6.37
N GLU A 183 8.95 -20.44 -5.51
CA GLU A 183 8.33 -20.42 -4.18
C GLU A 183 8.89 -19.28 -3.31
N THR A 184 10.19 -19.04 -3.37
CA THR A 184 10.82 -17.95 -2.63
C THR A 184 10.41 -16.58 -3.19
N ILE A 185 10.42 -16.42 -4.52
CA ILE A 185 9.97 -15.17 -5.16
C ILE A 185 8.54 -14.87 -4.74
N VAL A 186 7.58 -15.80 -4.91
CA VAL A 186 6.18 -15.51 -4.59
C VAL A 186 5.93 -15.30 -3.09
N LYS A 187 6.66 -16.02 -2.23
CA LYS A 187 6.60 -15.82 -0.77
C LYS A 187 7.00 -14.39 -0.39
N TYR A 188 8.11 -13.90 -0.92
CA TYR A 188 8.67 -12.59 -0.57
C TYR A 188 8.02 -11.44 -1.33
N LYS A 189 7.88 -11.54 -2.66
CA LYS A 189 7.30 -10.52 -3.55
C LYS A 189 5.82 -10.30 -3.27
N THR A 190 5.08 -11.36 -2.92
CA THR A 190 3.62 -11.31 -2.88
C THR A 190 3.05 -11.62 -1.50
N SER A 191 3.38 -12.78 -0.92
CA SER A 191 2.63 -13.31 0.23
C SER A 191 2.70 -12.41 1.47
N TYR A 192 3.89 -11.86 1.78
CA TYR A 192 4.06 -11.03 2.98
C TYR A 192 3.21 -9.75 2.94
N TYR A 193 3.34 -8.89 1.94
CA TYR A 193 2.58 -7.64 1.92
C TYR A 193 1.10 -7.84 1.56
N THR A 194 0.75 -8.91 0.84
CA THR A 194 -0.63 -9.15 0.40
C THR A 194 -1.48 -9.82 1.46
N PHE A 195 -0.93 -10.76 2.24
CA PHE A 195 -1.70 -11.53 3.23
C PHE A 195 -1.21 -11.29 4.65
N VAL A 196 0.10 -11.37 4.89
CA VAL A 196 0.65 -11.30 6.26
C VAL A 196 0.53 -9.88 6.84
N LEU A 197 0.87 -8.86 6.07
CA LEU A 197 0.78 -7.45 6.46
C LEU A 197 -0.64 -7.08 6.93
N PRO A 198 -1.70 -7.17 6.09
CA PRO A 198 -3.01 -6.73 6.51
C PRO A 198 -3.55 -7.53 7.71
N VAL A 199 -3.29 -8.84 7.79
CA VAL A 199 -3.69 -9.65 8.95
C VAL A 199 -2.96 -9.21 10.22
N ARG A 200 -1.63 -9.02 10.18
CA ARG A 200 -0.87 -8.55 11.36
C ARG A 200 -1.30 -7.16 11.81
N LEU A 201 -1.61 -6.27 10.87
CA LEU A 201 -2.16 -4.94 11.17
C LEU A 201 -3.53 -5.04 11.85
N GLY A 202 -4.42 -5.88 11.34
CA GLY A 202 -5.73 -6.13 11.94
C GLY A 202 -5.63 -6.70 13.37
N ILE A 203 -4.70 -7.64 13.62
CA ILE A 203 -4.43 -8.16 14.97
C ILE A 203 -3.91 -7.04 15.87
N LYS A 204 -2.84 -6.35 15.48
CA LYS A 204 -2.19 -5.32 16.32
C LYS A 204 -3.15 -4.19 16.67
N HIS A 205 -3.99 -3.76 15.73
CA HIS A 205 -4.99 -2.74 16.01
C HIS A 205 -6.13 -3.31 16.89
N GLY A 206 -6.66 -4.49 16.54
CA GLY A 206 -7.73 -5.17 17.27
C GLY A 206 -7.39 -5.54 18.72
N THR A 207 -6.12 -5.76 19.05
CA THR A 207 -5.67 -6.04 20.43
C THR A 207 -5.57 -4.80 21.32
N HIS A 208 -5.63 -3.60 20.74
CA HIS A 208 -5.49 -2.33 21.44
C HIS A 208 -6.75 -1.46 21.37
N LEU A 209 -7.87 -2.03 20.90
CA LEU A 209 -9.18 -1.38 21.03
C LEU A 209 -9.46 -1.17 22.52
N PRO A 210 -10.02 -0.02 22.93
CA PRO A 210 -10.17 0.33 24.34
C PRO A 210 -10.96 -0.74 25.09
N LEU A 211 -10.47 -1.05 26.29
CA LEU A 211 -11.25 -1.71 27.35
C LEU A 211 -12.26 -0.70 27.92
#